data_AF-A0A1X4G2G8-F1
#
_entry.id   AF-A0A1X4G2G8-F1
#
_cell.length_a   1.000
_cell.length_b   1.000
_cell.length_c   1.000
_cell.angle_alpha   90.00
_cell.angle_beta   90.00
_cell.angle_gamma   90.00
#
_symmetry.space_group_name_H-M   'P 1'
#
loop_
_entity.id
_entity.type
_entity.pdbx_description
1 polymer ?
#
loop_
_entity_poly.entity_id
_entity_poly.type
_entity_poly.pdbx_seq_one_letter_code
_entity_poly.pdbx_strand_id
1 'polypeptide(L)'
;MRRFGEVLLRGFDSEAIALLIVVANSNEPRYRRARQAYKVLQNIGVHIDVIVMTREEVERKVNVPISLVSRIVHEGKLLYKA
;
A
#
# COMPACT_ATOMS: atom_id res chain seq x y z
N MET A 1 10.91 -5.96 -14.95
CA MET A 1 10.80 -4.51 -15.16
C MET A 1 9.77 -3.97 -14.16
N ARG A 2 10.19 -3.15 -13.19
CA ARG A 2 9.38 -2.81 -12.00
C ARG A 2 8.57 -1.54 -12.27
N ARG A 3 7.27 -1.67 -12.53
CA ARG A 3 6.33 -0.54 -12.60
C ARG A 3 5.38 -0.64 -11.40
N PHE A 4 5.53 0.26 -10.44
CA PHE A 4 4.52 0.49 -9.41
C PHE A 4 3.41 1.31 -10.05
N GLY A 5 2.16 0.83 -9.97
CA GLY A 5 1.03 1.41 -10.70
C GLY A 5 0.46 2.63 -9.98
N GLU A 6 0.23 2.52 -8.68
CA GLU A 6 -0.32 3.60 -7.85
C GLU A 6 0.20 3.46 -6.41
N VAL A 7 0.48 4.58 -5.75
CA VAL A 7 0.88 4.63 -4.33
C VAL A 7 -0.04 5.58 -3.59
N LEU A 8 -0.71 5.08 -2.56
CA LEU A 8 -1.63 5.85 -1.73
C LEU A 8 -1.16 5.85 -0.27
N LEU A 9 -1.32 7.00 0.38
CA LEU A 9 -0.92 7.24 1.76
C LEU A 9 -2.12 7.67 2.59
N ARG A 10 -2.23 7.15 3.81
CA ARG A 10 -3.13 7.70 4.83
C ARG A 10 -2.37 7.89 6.14
N GLY A 11 -2.48 9.07 6.72
CA GLY A 11 -2.11 9.28 8.13
C GLY A 11 -3.19 8.72 9.04
N PHE A 12 -2.81 7.91 10.02
CA PHE A 12 -3.67 7.58 11.16
C PHE A 12 -3.33 8.52 12.31
N ASP A 13 -4.32 8.89 13.11
CA ASP A 13 -4.14 9.74 14.32
C ASP A 13 -3.18 9.14 15.36
N SER A 14 -2.75 7.88 15.17
CA SER A 14 -1.79 7.15 16.00
C SER A 14 -0.45 6.97 15.28
N GLU A 15 0.47 7.95 15.40
CA GLU A 15 1.94 7.96 15.13
C GLU A 15 2.52 7.26 13.86
N ALA A 16 1.71 6.60 13.04
CA ALA A 16 2.10 5.69 11.99
C ALA A 16 1.38 6.06 10.68
N ILE A 17 2.15 6.04 9.60
CA ILE A 17 1.64 6.28 8.26
C ILE A 17 1.34 4.93 7.61
N ALA A 18 0.13 4.74 7.11
CA ALA A 18 -0.19 3.57 6.30
C ALA A 18 0.07 3.87 4.82
N LEU A 19 0.88 3.03 4.18
CA LEU A 19 1.25 3.14 2.77
C LEU A 19 0.74 1.92 1.98
N LEU A 20 -0.18 2.15 1.06
CA LEU A 20 -0.67 1.16 0.11
C LEU A 20 0.07 1.32 -1.22
N ILE A 21 0.80 0.29 -1.61
CA ILE A 21 1.49 0.18 -2.90
C ILE A 21 0.71 -0.80 -3.76
N VAL A 22 0.18 -0.32 -4.89
CA VAL A 22 -0.56 -1.12 -5.85
C VAL A 22 0.35 -1.49 -7.02
N VAL A 23 0.57 -2.79 -7.21
CA VAL A 23 1.28 -3.33 -8.37
C VAL A 23 0.28 -3.91 -9.38
N ALA A 24 0.62 -3.93 -10.66
CA ALA A 24 -0.29 -4.44 -11.69
C ALA A 24 -0.64 -5.91 -11.45
N ASN A 25 0.38 -6.77 -11.31
CA ASN A 25 0.26 -8.20 -11.05
C ASN A 25 1.50 -8.70 -10.28
N SER A 26 1.41 -9.89 -9.70
CA SER A 26 2.53 -10.55 -9.03
C SER A 26 2.18 -11.99 -8.68
N ASN A 27 3.11 -12.91 -8.95
CA ASN A 27 3.02 -14.31 -8.47
C ASN A 27 3.67 -14.49 -7.09
N GLU A 28 4.32 -13.45 -6.55
CA GLU A 28 4.86 -13.51 -5.20
C GLU A 28 3.76 -13.42 -4.12
N PRO A 29 3.86 -14.23 -3.05
CA PRO A 29 3.05 -14.05 -1.85
C PRO A 29 3.17 -12.63 -1.30
N ARG A 30 2.08 -12.12 -0.71
CA ARG A 30 1.99 -10.75 -0.19
C ARG A 30 3.14 -10.36 0.75
N TYR A 31 3.59 -11.27 1.62
CA TYR A 31 4.70 -10.99 2.55
C TYR A 31 6.03 -10.74 1.82
N ARG A 32 6.30 -11.40 0.69
CA ARG A 32 7.55 -11.20 -0.08
C ARG A 32 7.54 -9.85 -0.79
N ARG A 33 6.40 -9.46 -1.35
CA ARG A 33 6.20 -8.13 -1.94
C ARG A 33 6.44 -7.03 -0.90
N ALA A 34 5.82 -7.16 0.27
CA ALA A 34 5.97 -6.20 1.36
C ALA A 34 7.42 -6.10 1.87
N ARG A 35 8.15 -7.23 1.94
CA ARG A 35 9.55 -7.23 2.37
C ARG A 35 10.45 -6.31 1.54
N GLN A 36 10.22 -6.19 0.24
CA GLN A 36 10.99 -5.28 -0.61
C GLN A 36 10.72 -3.82 -0.25
N ALA A 37 9.45 -3.46 -0.04
CA ALA A 37 9.07 -2.12 0.37
C ALA A 37 9.60 -1.77 1.77
N TYR A 38 9.52 -2.69 2.74
CA TYR A 38 10.13 -2.48 4.07
C TYR A 38 11.63 -2.18 4.00
N LYS A 39 12.39 -2.92 3.17
CA LYS A 39 13.83 -2.67 3.01
C LYS A 39 14.15 -1.25 2.51
N VAL A 40 13.28 -0.68 1.68
CA VAL A 40 13.48 0.68 1.14
C VAL A 40 13.09 1.75 2.16
N LEU A 41 12.07 1.47 2.97
CA LEU A 41 11.48 2.45 3.90
C LEU A 41 12.12 2.45 5.30
N GLN A 42 12.97 1.46 5.63
CA GLN A 42 13.55 1.27 6.96
C GLN A 42 14.32 2.48 7.54
N ASN A 43 14.69 3.46 6.71
CA ASN A 43 15.50 4.62 7.11
C ASN A 43 14.75 5.96 7.05
N ILE A 44 13.41 5.97 7.01
CA ILE A 44 12.61 7.19 6.81
C ILE A 44 12.31 7.96 8.12
N GLY A 45 12.75 7.48 9.28
CA GLY A 45 12.64 8.22 10.55
C GLY A 45 11.20 8.42 11.06
N VAL A 46 10.21 7.83 10.39
CA VAL A 46 8.80 7.78 10.78
C VAL A 46 8.32 6.34 10.70
N HIS A 47 7.35 5.97 11.56
CA HIS A 47 6.76 4.63 11.52
C HIS A 47 5.85 4.50 10.30
N ILE A 48 6.15 3.56 9.40
CA ILE A 48 5.38 3.33 8.17
C ILE A 48 4.91 1.88 8.12
N ASP A 49 3.60 1.69 8.15
CA ASP A 49 2.95 0.40 7.89
C ASP A 49 2.74 0.23 6.39
N VAL A 50 3.47 -0.72 5.79
CA VAL A 50 3.41 -0.96 4.35
C VAL A 50 2.51 -2.13 3.99
N ILE A 51 1.66 -1.89 3.00
CA ILE A 51 0.83 -2.90 2.35
C ILE A 51 1.12 -2.89 0.85
N VAL A 52 1.54 -4.03 0.31
CA VAL A 52 1.70 -4.19 -1.14
C VAL A 52 0.64 -5.16 -1.66
N MET A 53 -0.19 -4.71 -2.59
CA MET A 53 -1.30 -5.49 -3.16
C MET A 53 -1.30 -5.40 -4.69
N THR A 54 -1.82 -6.43 -5.36
CA THR A 54 -2.12 -6.35 -6.79
C THR A 54 -3.40 -5.53 -6.99
N ARG A 55 -3.61 -5.02 -8.20
CA ARG A 55 -4.86 -4.34 -8.55
C ARG A 55 -6.09 -5.20 -8.24
N GLU A 56 -6.07 -6.47 -8.66
CA GLU A 56 -7.15 -7.43 -8.41
C GLU A 56 -7.40 -7.69 -6.90
N GLU A 57 -6.35 -7.70 -6.07
CA GLU A 57 -6.50 -7.80 -4.62
C GLU A 57 -7.14 -6.55 -4.02
N VAL A 58 -6.80 -5.36 -4.53
CA VAL A 58 -7.37 -4.07 -4.09
C VAL A 58 -8.85 -3.99 -4.48
N GLU A 59 -9.19 -4.30 -5.74
CA GLU A 59 -10.57 -4.31 -6.24
C GLU A 59 -11.48 -5.24 -5.42
N ARG A 60 -10.95 -6.39 -4.97
CA ARG A 60 -11.69 -7.28 -4.07
C ARG A 60 -11.89 -6.68 -2.67
N LYS A 61 -10.91 -5.94 -2.16
CA LYS A 61 -10.94 -5.38 -0.79
C LYS A 61 -11.62 -4.03 -0.69
N VAL A 62 -11.69 -3.23 -1.75
CA VAL A 62 -12.32 -1.90 -1.74
C VAL A 62 -13.82 -2.00 -1.41
N ASN A 63 -14.45 -3.09 -1.83
CA ASN A 63 -15.86 -3.40 -1.55
C ASN A 63 -16.12 -3.86 -0.11
N VAL A 64 -15.10 -3.94 0.75
CA VAL A 64 -15.23 -4.25 2.18
C VAL A 64 -15.01 -2.94 2.96
N PRO A 65 -16.08 -2.21 3.34
CA PRO A 65 -15.99 -0.81 3.79
C PRO A 65 -15.14 -0.61 5.05
N ILE A 66 -15.14 -1.59 5.95
CA ILE A 66 -14.37 -1.55 7.20
C ILE A 66 -12.88 -1.87 7.02
N SER A 67 -12.46 -2.25 5.81
CA SER A 67 -11.07 -2.64 5.58
C SER A 67 -10.15 -1.42 5.48
N LEU A 68 -8.93 -1.57 6.00
CA LEU A 68 -7.86 -0.57 5.86
C LEU A 68 -7.62 -0.18 4.39
N VAL A 69 -7.75 -1.13 3.47
CA VAL A 69 -7.58 -0.89 2.02
C VAL A 69 -8.68 0.01 1.48
N SER A 70 -9.95 -0.30 1.78
CA SER A 70 -11.10 0.54 1.37
C SER A 70 -10.94 1.96 1.91
N ARG A 71 -10.60 2.08 3.21
CA ARG A 71 -10.30 3.35 3.87
C ARG A 71 -9.13 4.14 3.26
N ILE A 72 -8.06 3.49 2.82
CA ILE A 72 -6.93 4.18 2.13
C ILE A 72 -7.34 4.60 0.72
N VAL A 73 -8.09 3.77 -0.01
CA VAL A 73 -8.52 4.08 -1.39
C VAL A 73 -9.51 5.24 -1.43
N HIS A 74 -10.46 5.30 -0.50
CA HIS A 74 -11.49 6.33 -0.49
C HIS A 74 -11.06 7.65 0.17
N GLU A 75 -10.21 7.59 1.20
CA GLU A 75 -9.87 8.77 2.02
C GLU A 75 -8.38 9.10 2.02
N GLY A 76 -7.53 8.27 1.40
CA GLY A 76 -6.09 8.50 1.34
C GLY A 76 -5.68 9.53 0.30
N LYS A 77 -4.42 9.95 0.39
CA LYS A 77 -3.76 10.82 -0.58
C LYS A 77 -2.99 9.99 -1.59
N LEU A 78 -3.26 10.20 -2.88
CA LEU A 78 -2.42 9.65 -3.96
C LEU A 78 -1.04 10.33 -3.92
N LEU A 79 0.01 9.54 -3.75
CA LEU A 79 1.40 10.02 -3.77
C LEU A 79 2.06 9.89 -5.14
N TYR A 80 1.70 8.85 -5.90
CA TYR A 80 2.32 8.55 -7.19
C TYR A 80 1.39 7.71 -8.06
N LYS A 81 1.44 7.94 -9.38
CA LYS A 81 0.77 7.16 -10.43
C LYS A 81 1.66 7.14 -11.68
N ALA A 82 1.91 5.95 -12.23
CA ALA A 82 2.75 5.75 -13.43
C ALA A 82 1.92 5.68 -14.72
#